data_AF-A0A969H6X2-F1
#
_entry.id   AF-A0A969H6X2-F1
#
_cell.length_a   1.000
_cell.length_b   1.000
_cell.length_c   1.000
_cell.angle_alpha   90.00
_cell.angle_beta   90.00
_cell.angle_gamma   90.00
#
_symmetry.space_group_name_H-M   'P 1'
#
loop_
_entity.id
_entity.type
_entity.pdbx_description
1 polymer ?
#
loop_
_entity_poly.entity_id
_entity_poly.type
_entity_poly.pdbx_seq_one_letter_code
_entity_poly.pdbx_strand_id
1 'polypeptide(L)'
;MGLKRRAFLQQAGLTLLTLGISEAGLSLGLNRYQQALAQPTSRKLALLVGINQYPEQVSDRSTHGTALNGCITDVQLQRELLIHRFGFQPSDVLTL
;
A
#
# COMPACT_ATOMS: atom_id res chain seq x y z
N MET A 1 1.04 -15.86 -39.42
CA MET A 1 1.12 -14.40 -39.64
C MET A 1 1.29 -13.73 -38.29
N GLY A 2 2.45 -13.13 -38.00
CA GLY A 2 2.71 -12.48 -36.71
C GLY A 2 1.98 -11.13 -36.61
N LEU A 3 1.38 -10.84 -35.46
CA LEU A 3 0.79 -9.54 -35.17
C LEU A 3 1.86 -8.44 -35.30
N LYS A 4 1.64 -7.47 -36.19
CA LYS A 4 2.52 -6.30 -36.34
C LYS A 4 2.48 -5.50 -35.03
N ARG A 5 3.63 -5.27 -34.38
CA ARG A 5 3.75 -4.51 -33.11
C ARG A 5 2.97 -3.20 -33.12
N ARG A 6 2.96 -2.50 -34.26
CA ARG A 6 2.21 -1.24 -34.44
C ARG A 6 0.69 -1.45 -34.35
N ALA A 7 0.16 -2.52 -34.94
CA ALA A 7 -1.27 -2.83 -34.88
C ALA A 7 -1.70 -3.21 -33.46
N PHE A 8 -0.85 -3.97 -32.76
CA PHE A 8 -1.07 -4.31 -31.35
C PHE A 8 -1.12 -3.05 -30.47
N LEU A 9 -0.17 -2.13 -30.63
CA LEU A 9 -0.15 -0.88 -29.85
C LEU A 9 -1.33 0.04 -30.17
N GLN A 10 -1.73 0.12 -31.44
CA GLN A 10 -2.90 0.91 -31.85
C GLN A 10 -4.20 0.34 -31.28
N GLN A 11 -4.35 -0.99 -31.32
CA GLN A 11 -5.52 -1.66 -30.75
C GLN A 11 -5.55 -1.55 -29.23
N ALA A 12 -4.42 -1.73 -28.56
CA ALA A 12 -4.30 -1.57 -27.10
C ALA A 12 -4.56 -0.12 -26.65
N GLY A 13 -4.12 0.87 -27.43
CA GLY A 13 -4.41 2.28 -27.15
C GLY A 13 -5.90 2.62 -27.27
N LEU A 14 -6.56 2.10 -28.30
CA LEU A 14 -8.00 2.29 -28.51
C LEU A 14 -8.84 1.61 -27.42
N THR A 15 -8.48 0.39 -27.01
CA THR A 15 -9.18 -0.30 -25.92
C THR A 15 -9.01 0.39 -24.57
N LEU A 16 -7.83 0.95 -24.29
CA LEU A 16 -7.61 1.73 -23.07
C LEU A 16 -8.38 3.06 -23.08
N LEU A 17 -8.52 3.72 -24.23
CA LEU A 17 -9.34 4.93 -24.36
C LEU A 17 -10.83 4.63 -24.16
N THR A 18 -11.36 3.55 -24.73
CA THR A 18 -12.78 3.18 -24.53
C THR A 18 -13.06 2.79 -23.08
N LEU A 19 -12.13 2.08 -22.42
CA LEU A 19 -12.21 1.77 -21.00
C LEU A 19 -12.08 3.04 -20.12
N GLY A 20 -11.22 3.98 -20.49
CA GLY A 20 -11.03 5.25 -19.79
C GLY A 20 -12.23 6.20 -19.89
N ILE A 21 -12.93 6.22 -21.04
CA ILE A 21 -14.18 7.00 -21.20
C ILE A 21 -15.33 6.38 -20.38
N SER A 22 -15.26 5.08 -20.08
CA SER A 22 -16.21 4.40 -19.20
C SER A 22 -15.83 4.52 -17.71
N GLU A 23 -15.81 5.74 -17.17
CA GLU A 23 -15.52 5.98 -15.74
C GLU A 23 -16.45 5.19 -14.78
N ALA A 24 -17.60 4.72 -15.27
CA ALA A 24 -18.56 3.92 -14.52
C ALA A 24 -18.09 2.48 -14.17
N GLY A 25 -17.14 1.90 -14.92
CA GLY A 25 -16.66 0.52 -14.68
C GLY A 25 -15.49 0.43 -13.70
N LEU A 26 -14.55 1.37 -13.79
CA LEU A 26 -13.36 1.43 -12.92
C LEU A 26 -13.69 1.88 -11.49
N SER A 27 -14.76 2.65 -11.31
CA SER A 27 -15.23 3.11 -10.01
C SER A 27 -15.77 1.99 -9.12
N LEU A 28 -16.33 0.90 -9.68
CA LEU A 28 -16.84 -0.22 -8.87
C LEU A 28 -15.72 -1.01 -8.16
N GLY A 29 -14.54 -1.12 -8.78
CA GLY A 29 -13.37 -1.78 -8.21
C GLY A 29 -12.56 -0.87 -7.28
N LEU A 30 -12.41 0.41 -7.63
CA LEU A 30 -11.74 1.40 -6.78
C LEU A 30 -12.53 1.74 -5.51
N ASN A 31 -13.86 1.73 -5.55
CA ASN A 31 -14.67 2.08 -4.37
C ASN A 31 -14.46 1.15 -3.17
N ARG A 32 -14.12 -0.13 -3.38
CA ARG A 32 -13.78 -1.05 -2.28
C ARG A 32 -12.43 -0.71 -1.64
N TYR A 33 -11.47 -0.21 -2.43
CA TYR A 33 -10.20 0.34 -1.90
C TYR A 33 -10.40 1.71 -1.24
N GLN A 34 -11.37 2.50 -1.70
CA GLN A 34 -11.70 3.80 -1.11
C GLN A 34 -12.54 3.70 0.17
N GLN A 35 -13.20 2.58 0.46
CA GLN A 35 -13.92 2.40 1.73
C GLN A 35 -13.01 2.39 2.97
N ALA A 36 -11.70 2.16 2.81
CA ALA A 36 -10.71 2.35 3.87
C ALA A 36 -10.14 3.78 3.92
N LEU A 37 -10.36 4.59 2.88
CA LEU A 37 -10.07 6.02 2.87
C LEU A 37 -11.28 6.73 3.48
N ALA A 38 -11.37 6.67 4.82
CA ALA A 38 -12.26 7.52 5.59
C ALA A 38 -12.18 8.95 5.04
N GLN A 39 -13.33 9.64 4.93
CA GLN A 39 -13.35 11.06 4.56
C GLN A 39 -12.29 11.77 5.40
N PRO A 40 -11.41 12.60 4.80
CA PRO A 40 -10.31 13.22 5.54
C PRO A 40 -10.88 13.99 6.73
N THR A 41 -10.75 13.41 7.91
CA THR A 41 -11.13 14.03 9.17
C THR A 41 -10.02 15.00 9.56
N SER A 42 -10.35 16.02 10.36
CA SER A 42 -9.35 16.98 10.83
C SER A 42 -8.24 16.34 11.68
N ARG A 43 -8.52 15.19 12.30
CA ARG A 43 -7.60 14.48 13.19
C ARG A 43 -7.09 13.19 12.55
N LYS A 44 -5.77 13.08 12.41
CA LYS A 44 -5.09 11.91 11.86
C LYS A 44 -4.42 11.11 12.97
N LEU A 45 -4.74 9.81 13.06
CA LEU A 45 -4.20 8.89 14.08
C LEU A 45 -3.52 7.71 13.39
N ALA A 46 -2.38 7.25 13.91
CA ALA A 46 -1.69 6.07 13.41
C ALA A 46 -1.20 5.18 14.55
N LEU A 47 -1.26 3.87 14.32
CA LEU A 47 -0.60 2.85 15.12
C LEU A 47 0.38 2.12 14.21
N LEU A 48 1.66 2.20 14.53
CA LEU A 48 2.75 1.50 13.84
C LEU A 48 3.28 0.41 14.76
N VAL A 49 3.45 -0.80 14.25
CA VAL A 49 3.96 -1.94 15.03
C VAL A 49 5.09 -2.60 14.26
N GLY A 50 6.28 -2.66 14.86
CA GLY A 50 7.49 -3.23 14.27
C GLY A 50 8.03 -4.34 15.15
N ILE A 51 7.90 -5.59 14.70
CA ILE A 51 8.31 -6.76 15.49
C ILE A 51 9.48 -7.43 14.77
N ASN A 52 10.66 -7.37 15.39
CA ASN A 52 11.83 -8.12 14.91
C ASN A 52 11.87 -9.52 15.55
N GLN A 53 11.52 -9.63 16.84
CA GLN A 53 11.66 -10.86 17.60
C GLN A 53 10.34 -11.61 17.68
N TYR A 54 10.27 -12.73 16.97
CA TYR A 54 9.15 -13.67 17.06
C TYR A 54 9.54 -14.89 17.90
N PRO A 55 8.63 -15.42 18.74
CA PRO A 55 8.88 -16.65 19.46
C PRO A 55 9.06 -17.83 18.49
N GLU A 56 10.00 -18.72 18.80
CA GLU A 56 10.28 -19.95 18.03
C GLU A 56 9.04 -20.78 17.69
N GLN A 57 8.05 -20.79 18.58
CA GLN A 57 6.81 -21.55 18.39
C GLN A 57 5.95 -21.03 17.23
N VAL A 58 6.17 -19.77 16.82
CA VAL A 58 5.41 -19.08 15.78
C VAL A 58 6.25 -18.84 14.52
N SER A 59 7.57 -19.07 14.60
CA SER A 59 8.51 -18.99 13.48
C SER A 59 8.44 -20.26 12.63
N ASP A 60 8.51 -20.12 11.30
CA ASP A 60 8.52 -21.27 10.40
C ASP A 60 9.76 -22.15 10.66
N ARG A 61 9.62 -23.46 10.48
CA ARG A 61 10.71 -24.44 10.67
C ARG A 61 11.90 -24.21 9.74
N SER A 62 11.70 -23.49 8.62
CA SER A 62 12.80 -23.08 7.74
C SER A 62 13.61 -21.89 8.29
N THR A 63 13.04 -21.13 9.22
CA THR A 63 13.59 -19.94 9.87
C THR A 63 13.60 -20.17 11.38
N HIS A 64 14.40 -21.15 11.83
CA HIS A 64 14.69 -21.39 13.25
C HIS A 64 14.99 -20.07 13.96
N GLY A 65 14.04 -19.56 14.75
CA GLY A 65 14.16 -18.40 15.62
C GLY A 65 14.73 -17.13 15.00
N THR A 66 14.72 -17.01 13.68
CA THR A 66 15.56 -16.00 13.04
C THR A 66 14.87 -14.66 13.19
N ALA A 67 15.41 -13.80 14.06
CA ALA A 67 14.90 -12.45 14.25
C ALA A 67 14.84 -11.74 12.89
N LEU A 68 13.67 -11.17 12.57
CA LEU A 68 13.55 -10.30 11.40
C LEU A 68 14.43 -9.07 11.63
N ASN A 69 15.05 -8.60 10.55
CA ASN A 69 15.83 -7.39 10.56
C ASN A 69 15.14 -6.35 9.69
N GLY A 70 14.95 -5.15 10.23
CA GLY A 70 14.43 -4.01 9.48
C GLY A 70 13.04 -3.53 9.89
N CYS A 71 12.23 -4.32 10.59
CA CYS A 71 10.86 -3.91 10.93
C CYS A 71 10.83 -2.63 11.80
N ILE A 72 11.80 -2.47 12.71
CA ILE A 72 11.96 -1.23 13.49
C ILE A 72 12.35 -0.04 12.60
N THR A 73 13.24 -0.26 11.62
CA THR A 73 13.63 0.77 10.65
C THR A 73 12.44 1.18 9.79
N ASP A 74 11.65 0.21 9.33
CA ASP A 74 10.45 0.45 8.52
C ASP A 74 9.45 1.32 9.29
N VAL A 75 9.24 1.02 10.57
CA VAL A 75 8.39 1.81 11.47
C VAL A 75 8.91 3.23 11.65
N GLN A 76 10.22 3.43 11.81
CA GLN A 76 10.82 4.76 11.92
C GLN A 76 10.61 5.57 10.64
N LEU A 77 10.92 4.99 9.48
CA LEU A 77 10.74 5.64 8.18
C LEU A 77 9.27 5.99 7.92
N GLN A 78 8.36 5.07 8.25
CA GLN A 78 6.93 5.29 8.12
C GLN A 78 6.44 6.41 9.03
N ARG A 79 6.92 6.49 10.28
CA ARG A 79 6.60 7.57 11.22
C ARG A 79 7.03 8.94 10.68
N GLU A 80 8.27 9.03 10.19
CA GLU A 80 8.80 10.28 9.62
C GLU A 80 7.99 10.71 8.39
N LEU A 81 7.61 9.76 7.54
CA LEU A 81 6.77 10.00 6.37
C LEU A 81 5.38 10.53 6.81
N LEU A 82 4.73 9.88 7.78
CA LEU A 82 3.42 10.30 8.27
C LEU A 82 3.45 11.73 8.85
N ILE A 83 4.47 12.07 9.63
CA ILE A 83 4.61 13.40 10.24
C ILE A 83 4.91 14.45 9.16
N HIS A 84 5.94 14.24 8.34
CA HIS A 84 6.47 15.30 7.47
C HIS A 84 5.80 15.41 6.11
N ARG A 85 5.28 14.30 5.55
CA ARG A 85 4.61 14.29 4.24
C ARG A 85 3.10 14.38 4.39
N PHE A 86 2.54 13.70 5.38
CA PHE A 86 1.09 13.57 5.53
C PHE A 86 0.50 14.39 6.68
N GLY A 87 1.31 15.13 7.44
CA GLY A 87 0.83 16.10 8.43
C GLY A 87 0.15 15.44 9.64
N PHE A 88 0.60 14.25 10.04
CA PHE A 88 0.21 13.68 11.33
C PHE A 88 0.90 14.46 12.45
N GLN A 89 0.17 14.69 13.55
CA GLN A 89 0.81 15.21 14.76
C GLN A 89 1.67 14.10 15.38
N PRO A 90 2.92 14.36 15.80
CA PRO A 90 3.78 13.33 16.39
C PRO A 90 3.17 12.63 17.61
N SER A 91 2.35 13.33 18.39
CA SER A 91 1.63 12.79 19.56
C SER A 91 0.49 11.85 19.22
N ASP A 92 0.02 11.87 17.96
CA ASP A 92 -1.08 11.05 17.45
C ASP A 92 -0.57 9.80 16.67
N VAL A 93 0.75 9.58 16.65
CA VAL A 93 1.39 8.38 16.08
C VAL A 93 1.94 7.52 17.21
N LEU A 94 1.23 6.44 17.54
CA LEU A 94 1.71 5.43 18.49
C LEU A 94 2.59 4.41 17.77
N THR A 95 3.72 4.07 18.37
CA THR A 95 4.67 3.10 17.84
C THR A 95 4.94 2.02 18.88
N LEU A 96 4.87 0.75 18.47
CA LEU A 96 5.12 -0.44 19.28
C LEU A 96 6.18 -1.35 18.64
#